data_AF-A0AA38FI63-F1
#
_entry.id   AF-A0AA38FI63-F1
#
_cell.length_a   1.000
_cell.length_b   1.000
_cell.length_c   1.000
_cell.angle_alpha   90.00
_cell.angle_beta   90.00
_cell.angle_gamma   90.00
#
_symmetry.space_group_name_H-M   'P 1'
#
loop_
_entity.id
_entity.type
_entity.pdbx_description
1 polymer ?
#
loop_
_entity_poly.entity_id
_entity_poly.type
_entity_poly.pdbx_seq_one_letter_code
_entity_poly.pdbx_strand_id
1 'polypeptide(L)'
;ELAGIIKLSAYNTFSLFECRKVVTGSKSLDHGNEEYVGLDDNKYIGDLLAEFKAAKDRSKGEILHCKLSFKKRLFRESDEAITEPMFVQLSYVQLQHDYILGNYPVGREDAAQLAALQILAEIGFVSNQESSIEWTALLERYLPRQIAVTWAKRDWEMDILTCYRSMEHLSKDDSRQQLLRILRSLPYGNSVFFSVRKIEDPIGLLPGRIILGINKRG
;
A
#
# COMPACT_ATOMS: atom_id res chain seq x y z
N GLU A 1 4.78 21.67 9.94
CA GLU A 1 4.59 21.26 11.36
C GLU A 1 4.63 19.75 11.55
N LEU A 2 3.69 18.99 10.96
CA LEU A 2 3.61 17.53 11.14
C LEU A 2 4.94 16.80 10.91
N ALA A 3 5.63 17.12 9.81
CA ALA A 3 6.94 16.56 9.48
C ALA A 3 7.96 16.74 10.63
N GLY A 4 7.97 17.89 11.30
CA GLY A 4 8.82 18.12 12.47
C GLY A 4 8.44 17.25 13.68
N ILE A 5 7.14 17.05 13.92
CA ILE A 5 6.63 16.21 15.02
C ILE A 5 7.07 14.75 14.83
N ILE A 6 6.95 14.23 13.61
CA ILE A 6 7.31 12.85 13.29
C ILE A 6 8.79 12.67 12.96
N LYS A 7 9.61 13.73 13.08
CA LYS A 7 11.04 13.72 12.74
C LYS A 7 11.28 13.23 11.31
N LEU A 8 10.55 13.82 10.36
CA LEU A 8 10.72 13.63 8.92
C LEU A 8 11.34 14.90 8.32
N SER A 9 12.61 14.82 7.93
CA SER A 9 13.37 15.90 7.29
C SER A 9 13.13 15.94 5.78
N ALA A 10 13.09 14.79 5.11
CA ALA A 10 12.88 14.68 3.67
C ALA A 10 11.38 14.67 3.28
N TYR A 11 10.62 15.66 3.77
CA TYR A 11 9.16 15.69 3.63
C TYR A 11 8.65 16.29 2.30
N ASN A 12 9.52 16.84 1.44
CA ASN A 12 9.11 17.58 0.23
C ASN A 12 8.27 16.76 -0.78
N THR A 13 8.37 15.44 -0.72
CA THR A 13 7.56 14.52 -1.53
C THR A 13 6.33 13.99 -0.82
N PHE A 14 6.02 14.49 0.38
CA PHE A 14 4.83 14.12 1.15
C PHE A 14 3.83 15.27 1.14
N SER A 15 2.55 14.94 1.26
CA SER A 15 1.49 15.93 1.42
C SER A 15 0.32 15.32 2.18
N LEU A 16 -0.65 16.16 2.51
CA LEU A 16 -1.92 15.76 3.09
C LEU A 16 -2.91 15.38 2.00
N PHE A 17 -3.66 14.33 2.28
CA PHE A 17 -4.75 13.83 1.45
C PHE A 17 -6.01 13.80 2.30
N GLU A 18 -7.12 14.23 1.73
CA GLU A 18 -8.44 13.82 2.17
C GLU A 18 -8.60 12.34 1.83
N CYS A 19 -9.01 11.55 2.80
CA CYS A 19 -9.47 10.19 2.57
C CYS A 19 -10.95 10.09 2.92
N ARG A 20 -11.74 9.62 1.96
CA ARG A 20 -13.17 9.34 2.11
C ARG A 20 -13.40 7.85 2.03
N LYS A 21 -14.15 7.32 3.00
CA LYS A 21 -14.54 5.92 3.03
C LYS A 21 -16.04 5.80 3.25
N VAL A 22 -16.72 5.17 2.31
CA VAL A 22 -18.12 4.75 2.48
C VAL A 22 -18.13 3.40 3.16
N VAL A 23 -18.76 3.32 4.33
CA VAL A 23 -18.91 2.07 5.07
C VAL A 23 -20.27 1.45 4.73
N THR A 24 -20.23 0.41 3.90
CA THR A 24 -21.36 -0.49 3.69
C THR A 24 -21.37 -1.50 4.85
N GLY A 25 -22.56 -1.87 5.37
CA GLY A 25 -22.70 -2.73 6.57
C GLY A 25 -22.13 -4.16 6.49
N SER A 26 -21.43 -4.51 5.41
CA SER A 26 -20.75 -5.79 5.22
C SER A 26 -19.38 -5.80 5.91
N LYS A 27 -19.10 -6.83 6.73
CA LYS A 27 -17.81 -7.04 7.42
C LYS A 27 -16.63 -7.38 6.48
N SER A 28 -16.75 -7.19 5.17
CA SER A 28 -15.64 -7.41 4.23
C SER A 28 -14.59 -6.31 4.40
N LEU A 29 -13.30 -6.67 4.46
CA LEU A 29 -12.19 -5.75 4.23
C LEU A 29 -12.19 -5.33 2.74
N ASP A 30 -13.21 -4.61 2.31
CA ASP A 30 -13.21 -3.95 1.00
C ASP A 30 -12.34 -2.70 1.12
N HIS A 31 -11.05 -2.89 0.87
CA HIS A 31 -10.09 -1.80 0.70
C HIS A 31 -10.41 -0.92 -0.52
N GLY A 32 -11.31 -1.37 -1.40
CA GLY A 32 -11.75 -0.66 -2.61
C GLY A 32 -12.70 0.53 -2.38
N ASN A 33 -13.11 0.80 -1.14
CA ASN A 33 -14.02 1.91 -0.80
C ASN A 33 -13.31 3.16 -0.25
N GLU A 34 -11.98 3.19 -0.19
CA GLU A 34 -11.23 4.37 0.23
C GLU A 34 -10.77 5.19 -0.98
N GLU A 35 -11.29 6.41 -1.10
CA GLU A 35 -10.84 7.39 -2.08
C GLU A 35 -9.88 8.37 -1.42
N TYR A 36 -8.74 8.64 -2.08
CA TYR A 36 -7.74 9.60 -1.63
C TYR A 36 -7.68 10.78 -2.60
N VAL A 37 -7.84 12.00 -2.07
CA VAL A 37 -7.80 13.24 -2.84
C VAL A 37 -6.69 14.12 -2.26
N GLY A 38 -5.75 14.53 -3.12
CA GLY A 38 -4.67 15.43 -2.72
C GLY A 38 -5.22 16.80 -2.32
N LEU A 39 -4.74 17.34 -1.20
CA LEU A 39 -5.10 18.68 -0.79
C LEU A 39 -4.19 19.71 -1.47
N ASP A 40 -4.80 20.82 -1.88
CA ASP A 40 -4.07 22.00 -2.34
C ASP A 40 -3.36 22.67 -1.16
N ASP A 41 -2.15 23.18 -1.39
CA ASP A 41 -1.34 23.81 -0.33
C ASP A 41 -2.01 25.07 0.26
N ASN A 42 -2.96 25.69 -0.46
CA ASN A 42 -3.73 26.85 -0.01
C ASN A 42 -5.07 26.47 0.64
N LYS A 43 -5.39 25.18 0.74
CA LYS A 43 -6.65 24.72 1.34
C LYS A 43 -6.60 24.87 2.86
N TYR A 44 -7.50 25.68 3.42
CA TYR A 44 -7.64 25.78 4.87
C TYR A 44 -8.26 24.51 5.46
N ILE A 45 -7.66 24.00 6.55
CA ILE A 45 -8.18 22.83 7.27
C ILE A 45 -9.59 23.09 7.82
N GLY A 46 -9.90 24.33 8.24
CA GLY A 46 -11.24 24.70 8.70
C GLY A 46 -12.32 24.49 7.63
N ASP A 47 -12.03 24.89 6.39
CA ASP A 47 -12.95 24.69 5.25
C ASP A 47 -13.12 23.21 4.94
N LEU A 48 -12.04 22.44 4.98
CA LEU A 48 -12.10 20.99 4.79
C LEU A 48 -12.99 20.30 5.84
N LEU A 49 -12.90 20.71 7.11
CA LEU A 49 -13.75 20.17 8.17
C LEU A 49 -15.22 20.53 7.96
N ALA A 50 -15.51 21.75 7.49
CA ALA A 50 -16.87 22.15 7.13
C ALA A 50 -17.40 21.31 5.95
N GLU A 51 -16.57 21.05 4.94
CA GLU A 51 -16.89 20.17 3.81
C GLU A 51 -17.16 18.73 4.24
N PHE A 52 -16.37 18.17 5.17
CA PHE A 52 -16.60 16.84 5.73
C PHE A 52 -17.95 16.75 6.42
N LYS A 53 -18.31 17.74 7.23
CA LYS A 53 -19.60 17.81 7.89
C LYS A 53 -20.74 17.86 6.87
N ALA A 54 -20.63 18.76 5.89
CA ALA A 54 -21.64 18.90 4.84
C ALA A 54 -21.78 17.64 3.97
N ALA A 55 -20.68 16.93 3.69
CA ALA A 55 -20.72 15.67 2.94
C ALA A 55 -21.43 14.56 3.73
N LYS A 56 -21.18 14.47 5.03
CA LYS A 56 -21.86 13.52 5.93
C LYS A 56 -23.35 13.80 6.08
N ASP A 57 -23.75 15.07 6.13
CA ASP A 57 -25.17 15.44 6.20
C ASP A 57 -25.91 15.07 4.90
N ARG A 58 -25.21 15.13 3.75
CA ARG A 58 -25.76 14.76 2.42
C ARG A 58 -25.84 13.26 2.16
N SER A 59 -25.14 12.40 2.90
CA SER A 59 -25.00 10.97 2.57
C SER A 59 -26.23 10.10 2.88
N LYS A 60 -27.41 10.70 3.20
CA LYS A 60 -28.75 10.07 3.25
C LYS A 60 -28.81 8.65 3.88
N GLY A 61 -28.07 8.42 4.96
CA GLY A 61 -28.06 7.16 5.71
C GLY A 61 -26.82 6.28 5.51
N GLU A 62 -25.94 6.60 4.56
CA GLU A 62 -24.61 5.98 4.46
C GLU A 62 -23.65 6.58 5.48
N ILE A 63 -22.87 5.71 6.14
CA ILE A 63 -21.82 6.13 7.06
C ILE A 63 -20.60 6.53 6.22
N LEU A 64 -20.40 7.84 6.06
CA LEU A 64 -19.22 8.41 5.44
C LEU A 64 -18.17 8.75 6.51
N HIS A 65 -17.01 8.12 6.41
CA HIS A 65 -15.83 8.48 7.19
C HIS A 65 -14.90 9.36 6.35
N CYS A 66 -14.64 10.57 6.85
CA CYS A 66 -13.62 11.46 6.29
C CYS A 66 -12.44 11.55 7.27
N LYS A 67 -11.23 11.36 6.77
CA LYS A 67 -9.98 11.49 7.56
C LYS A 67 -8.92 12.22 6.75
N LEU A 68 -7.99 12.85 7.45
CA LEU A 68 -6.75 13.35 6.85
C LEU A 68 -5.70 12.24 6.87
N SER A 69 -4.95 12.10 5.78
CA SER A 69 -3.82 11.19 5.70
C SER A 69 -2.58 11.92 5.19
N PHE A 70 -1.47 11.78 5.90
CA PHE A 70 -0.17 12.24 5.43
C PHE A 70 0.51 11.10 4.67
N LYS A 71 0.71 11.31 3.36
CA LYS A 71 1.20 10.26 2.45
C LYS A 71 2.26 10.83 1.52
N LYS A 72 3.10 9.93 1.00
CA LYS A 72 4.05 10.29 -0.05
C LYS A 72 3.27 10.49 -1.35
N ARG A 73 3.35 11.69 -1.92
CA ARG A 73 2.65 12.06 -3.16
C ARG A 73 3.46 11.80 -4.42
N LEU A 74 4.77 11.58 -4.29
CA LEU A 74 5.66 11.37 -5.41
C LEU A 74 6.83 10.47 -4.99
N PHE A 75 7.10 9.44 -5.80
CA PHE A 75 8.25 8.56 -5.65
C PHE A 75 9.29 8.90 -6.72
N ARG A 76 10.49 9.28 -6.28
CA ARG A 76 11.60 9.70 -7.14
C ARG A 76 12.73 8.67 -7.04
N GLU A 77 13.56 8.59 -8.08
CA GLU A 77 14.76 7.75 -8.02
C GLU A 77 15.75 8.20 -6.95
N SER A 78 15.86 9.51 -6.75
CA SER A 78 16.68 10.10 -5.68
C SER A 78 16.26 9.66 -4.28
N ASP A 79 15.05 9.12 -4.09
CA ASP A 79 14.57 8.66 -2.80
C ASP A 79 15.37 7.46 -2.27
N GLU A 80 16.08 6.73 -3.13
CA GLU A 80 16.93 5.62 -2.71
C GLU A 80 18.11 6.05 -1.83
N ALA A 81 18.61 7.28 -2.03
CA ALA A 81 19.69 7.83 -1.23
C ALA A 81 19.23 8.24 0.19
N ILE A 82 17.92 8.26 0.46
CA ILE A 82 17.37 8.72 1.74
C ILE A 82 17.27 7.54 2.70
N THR A 83 18.15 7.53 3.70
CA THR A 83 18.23 6.50 4.74
C THR A 83 17.50 6.88 6.03
N GLU A 84 16.83 8.03 6.05
CA GLU A 84 16.07 8.52 7.20
C GLU A 84 14.99 7.50 7.63
N PRO A 85 14.97 7.04 8.90
CA PRO A 85 14.07 5.95 9.33
C PRO A 85 12.59 6.24 9.09
N MET A 86 12.12 7.45 9.41
CA MET A 86 10.71 7.82 9.22
C MET A 86 10.33 7.86 7.73
N PHE A 87 11.23 8.34 6.88
CA PHE A 87 11.03 8.35 5.43
C PHE A 87 10.90 6.93 4.88
N VAL A 88 11.81 6.03 5.27
CA VAL A 88 11.80 4.62 4.85
C VAL A 88 10.55 3.92 5.36
N GLN A 89 10.18 4.13 6.62
CA GLN A 89 8.99 3.52 7.22
C GLN A 89 7.70 3.94 6.52
N LEU A 90 7.50 5.25 6.29
CA LEU A 90 6.30 5.74 5.61
C LEU A 90 6.26 5.28 4.15
N SER A 91 7.41 5.25 3.47
CA SER A 91 7.50 4.73 2.10
C SER A 91 7.18 3.25 2.05
N TYR A 92 7.70 2.46 3.00
CA TYR A 92 7.44 1.03 3.13
C TYR A 92 5.96 0.74 3.32
N VAL A 93 5.31 1.37 4.31
CA VAL A 93 3.88 1.14 4.60
C VAL A 93 3.01 1.48 3.39
N GLN A 94 3.34 2.55 2.66
CA GLN A 94 2.57 2.94 1.48
C GLN A 94 2.76 1.97 0.31
N LEU A 95 4.00 1.58 0.00
CA LEU A 95 4.27 0.62 -1.09
C LEU A 95 3.75 -0.78 -0.77
N GLN A 96 3.86 -1.20 0.49
CA GLN A 96 3.27 -2.44 0.98
C GLN A 96 1.76 -2.45 0.75
N HIS A 97 1.07 -1.39 1.17
CA HIS A 97 -0.37 -1.27 0.97
C HIS A 97 -0.74 -1.36 -0.52
N ASP A 98 -0.03 -0.64 -1.39
CA ASP A 98 -0.26 -0.66 -2.84
C ASP A 98 0.01 -2.06 -3.44
N TYR A 99 1.02 -2.78 -2.94
CA TYR A 99 1.27 -4.18 -3.33
C TYR A 99 0.12 -5.10 -2.92
N ILE A 100 -0.38 -5.00 -1.68
CA ILE A 100 -1.50 -5.83 -1.18
C ILE A 100 -2.80 -5.56 -1.94
N LEU A 101 -3.00 -4.33 -2.45
CA LEU A 101 -4.12 -4.03 -3.35
C LEU A 101 -4.00 -4.68 -4.74
N GLY A 102 -2.83 -5.21 -5.08
CA GLY A 102 -2.54 -5.82 -6.39
C GLY A 102 -2.06 -4.82 -7.44
N ASN A 103 -1.61 -3.63 -7.04
CA ASN A 103 -1.17 -2.59 -7.99
C ASN A 103 0.22 -2.88 -8.61
N TYR A 104 0.93 -3.87 -8.07
CA TYR A 104 2.20 -4.36 -8.59
C TYR A 104 2.06 -5.83 -8.99
N PRO A 105 1.70 -6.11 -10.26
CA PRO A 105 1.68 -7.46 -10.78
C PRO A 105 3.08 -8.07 -10.75
N VAL A 106 3.21 -9.26 -10.18
CA VAL A 106 4.47 -9.99 -10.03
C VAL A 106 4.27 -11.48 -10.30
N GLY A 107 5.36 -12.18 -10.62
CA GLY A 107 5.36 -13.63 -10.77
C GLY A 107 5.30 -14.37 -9.42
N ARG A 108 5.21 -15.70 -9.47
CA ARG A 108 5.12 -16.56 -8.28
C ARG A 108 6.34 -16.43 -7.36
N GLU A 109 7.55 -16.47 -7.92
CA GLU A 109 8.80 -16.37 -7.17
C GLU A 109 8.90 -15.03 -6.44
N ASP A 110 8.70 -13.92 -7.16
CA ASP A 110 8.68 -12.57 -6.57
C ASP A 110 7.59 -12.42 -5.51
N ALA A 111 6.39 -12.97 -5.72
CA ALA A 111 5.31 -12.93 -4.74
C ALA A 111 5.69 -13.67 -3.45
N ALA A 112 6.30 -14.85 -3.56
CA ALA A 112 6.76 -15.61 -2.41
C ALA A 112 7.85 -14.86 -1.64
N GLN A 113 8.81 -14.27 -2.36
CA GLN A 113 9.87 -13.45 -1.77
C GLN A 113 9.32 -12.20 -1.07
N LEU A 114 8.40 -11.47 -1.72
CA LEU A 114 7.78 -10.27 -1.16
C LEU A 114 6.93 -10.58 0.08
N ALA A 115 6.21 -11.70 0.09
CA ALA A 115 5.48 -12.15 1.28
C ALA A 115 6.44 -12.46 2.44
N ALA A 116 7.52 -13.21 2.18
CA ALA A 116 8.54 -13.51 3.20
C ALA A 116 9.21 -12.24 3.75
N LEU A 117 9.57 -11.28 2.89
CA LEU A 117 10.15 -9.99 3.30
C LEU A 117 9.20 -9.16 4.18
N GLN A 118 7.89 -9.17 3.90
CA GLN A 118 6.91 -8.49 4.74
C GLN A 118 6.79 -9.13 6.12
N ILE A 119 6.83 -10.46 6.20
CA ILE A 119 6.83 -11.18 7.47
C ILE A 119 8.09 -10.81 8.28
N LEU A 120 9.27 -10.90 7.67
CA LEU A 120 10.53 -10.52 8.32
C LEU A 120 10.53 -9.05 8.77
N ALA A 121 10.00 -8.13 7.97
CA ALA A 121 9.89 -6.72 8.33
C ALA A 121 8.96 -6.47 9.52
N GLU A 122 7.93 -7.29 9.72
CA GLU A 122 6.97 -7.17 10.83
C GLU A 122 7.55 -7.76 12.12
N ILE A 123 7.97 -9.03 12.08
CA ILE A 123 8.28 -9.81 13.28
C ILE A 123 9.77 -10.12 13.45
N GLY A 124 10.57 -10.01 12.38
CA GLY A 124 11.95 -10.49 12.35
C GLY A 124 12.01 -12.00 12.14
N PHE A 125 13.22 -12.56 12.03
CA PHE A 125 13.38 -14.00 11.87
C PHE A 125 13.15 -14.75 13.18
N VAL A 126 12.33 -15.80 13.12
CA VAL A 126 12.04 -16.71 14.23
C VAL A 126 12.13 -18.16 13.72
N SER A 127 12.95 -18.98 14.37
CA SER A 127 13.10 -20.39 14.03
C SER A 127 11.81 -21.18 14.31
N ASN A 128 11.49 -22.16 13.46
CA ASN A 128 10.35 -23.08 13.57
C ASN A 128 8.95 -22.43 13.55
N GLN A 129 8.85 -21.24 12.94
CA GLN A 129 7.62 -20.45 12.93
C GLN A 129 6.45 -21.09 12.17
N GLU A 130 6.73 -21.98 11.22
CA GLU A 130 5.75 -22.69 10.40
C GLU A 130 4.72 -23.50 11.22
N SER A 131 5.01 -23.79 12.48
CA SER A 131 4.14 -24.56 13.37
C SER A 131 3.13 -23.69 14.15
N SER A 132 3.23 -22.36 14.07
CA SER A 132 2.35 -21.43 14.78
C SER A 132 1.09 -21.10 14.00
N ILE A 133 -0.04 -20.96 14.70
CA ILE A 133 -1.31 -20.43 14.15
C ILE A 133 -1.08 -19.04 13.53
N GLU A 134 -0.12 -18.28 14.06
CA GLU A 134 0.24 -16.95 13.56
C GLU A 134 0.82 -16.99 12.13
N TRP A 135 1.52 -18.07 11.73
CA TRP A 135 2.09 -18.18 10.40
C TRP A 135 1.02 -18.11 9.31
N THR A 136 -0.08 -18.84 9.51
CA THR A 136 -1.20 -18.84 8.56
C THR A 136 -1.79 -17.43 8.41
N ALA A 137 -1.99 -16.73 9.51
CA ALA A 137 -2.53 -15.37 9.50
C ALA A 137 -1.58 -14.36 8.83
N LEU A 138 -0.26 -14.55 8.99
CA LEU A 138 0.76 -13.73 8.34
C LEU A 138 0.74 -13.91 6.81
N LEU A 139 0.59 -15.15 6.33
CA LEU A 139 0.50 -15.41 4.89
C LEU A 139 -0.75 -14.78 4.26
N GLU A 140 -1.90 -14.93 4.91
CA GLU A 140 -3.17 -14.34 4.44
C GLU A 140 -3.12 -12.80 4.43
N ARG A 141 -2.31 -12.20 5.30
CA ARG A 141 -2.12 -10.75 5.37
C ARG A 141 -1.17 -10.21 4.30
N TYR A 142 -0.13 -10.96 3.95
CA TYR A 142 0.98 -10.44 3.14
C TYR A 142 1.04 -10.97 1.70
N LEU A 143 0.11 -11.83 1.31
CA LEU A 143 -0.08 -12.25 -0.08
C LEU A 143 -1.32 -11.56 -0.67
N PRO A 144 -1.20 -10.78 -1.77
CA PRO A 144 -2.34 -10.15 -2.40
C PRO A 144 -3.42 -11.18 -2.77
N ARG A 145 -4.70 -10.87 -2.48
CA ARG A 145 -5.81 -11.82 -2.65
C ARG A 145 -5.90 -12.38 -4.07
N GLN A 146 -5.63 -11.54 -5.08
CA GLN A 146 -5.66 -11.92 -6.49
C GLN A 146 -4.55 -12.93 -6.83
N ILE A 147 -3.41 -12.88 -6.14
CA ILE A 147 -2.29 -13.79 -6.30
C ILE A 147 -2.53 -15.07 -5.49
N ALA A 148 -3.06 -14.95 -4.26
CA ALA A 148 -3.30 -16.07 -3.36
C ALA A 148 -4.16 -17.19 -3.97
N VAL A 149 -5.11 -16.84 -4.85
CA VAL A 149 -6.02 -17.80 -5.50
C VAL A 149 -5.43 -18.52 -6.72
N THR A 150 -4.23 -18.15 -7.16
CA THR A 150 -3.62 -18.72 -8.39
C THR A 150 -2.99 -20.10 -8.19
N TRP A 151 -2.71 -20.49 -6.94
CA TRP A 151 -2.10 -21.77 -6.57
C TRP A 151 -2.71 -22.31 -5.28
N ALA A 152 -2.43 -23.58 -4.97
CA ALA A 152 -2.89 -24.17 -3.71
C ALA A 152 -2.19 -23.50 -2.51
N LYS A 153 -2.94 -23.31 -1.42
CA LYS A 153 -2.43 -22.68 -0.19
C LYS A 153 -1.13 -23.32 0.32
N ARG A 154 -1.05 -24.65 0.27
CA ARG A 154 0.13 -25.42 0.69
C ARG A 154 1.38 -25.13 -0.16
N ASP A 155 1.20 -24.89 -1.45
CA ASP A 155 2.31 -24.56 -2.35
C ASP A 155 2.86 -23.17 -2.01
N TRP A 156 1.98 -22.20 -1.78
CA TRP A 156 2.36 -20.88 -1.30
C TRP A 156 3.08 -20.92 0.05
N GLU A 157 2.55 -21.68 1.01
CA GLU A 157 3.18 -21.89 2.32
C GLU A 157 4.62 -22.40 2.18
N MET A 158 4.84 -23.38 1.30
CA MET A 158 6.16 -23.98 1.08
C MET A 158 7.15 -23.00 0.43
N ASP A 159 6.73 -22.29 -0.61
CA ASP A 159 7.59 -21.34 -1.32
C ASP A 159 7.97 -20.14 -0.43
N ILE A 160 6.99 -19.61 0.30
CA ILE A 160 7.19 -18.47 1.20
C ILE A 160 8.08 -18.89 2.36
N LEU A 161 7.89 -20.09 2.92
CA LEU A 161 8.75 -20.61 3.98
C LEU A 161 10.20 -20.81 3.50
N THR A 162 10.37 -21.29 2.26
CA THR A 162 11.69 -21.45 1.64
C THR A 162 12.41 -20.10 1.51
N CYS A 163 11.71 -19.07 1.02
CA CYS A 163 12.24 -17.71 0.94
C CYS A 163 12.53 -17.13 2.35
N TYR A 164 11.63 -17.33 3.31
CA TYR A 164 11.77 -16.85 4.67
C TYR A 164 13.04 -17.40 5.34
N ARG A 165 13.30 -18.70 5.19
CA ARG A 165 14.49 -19.38 5.74
C ARG A 165 15.78 -18.94 5.07
N SER A 166 15.79 -18.69 3.75
CA SER A 166 17.00 -18.21 3.06
C SER A 166 17.41 -16.79 3.46
N MET A 167 16.51 -16.04 4.09
CA MET A 167 16.69 -14.65 4.52
C MET A 167 16.85 -14.50 6.04
N GLU A 168 17.26 -15.57 6.75
CA GLU A 168 17.42 -15.55 8.21
C GLU A 168 18.40 -14.48 8.75
N HIS A 169 19.33 -14.03 7.91
CA HIS A 169 20.35 -13.04 8.24
C HIS A 169 19.84 -11.59 8.12
N LEU A 170 18.65 -11.36 7.56
CA LEU A 170 18.12 -10.01 7.36
C LEU A 170 17.53 -9.44 8.65
N SER A 171 17.88 -8.19 8.94
CA SER A 171 17.16 -7.41 9.94
C SER A 171 15.78 -6.99 9.42
N LYS A 172 14.92 -6.48 10.32
CA LYS A 172 13.63 -5.88 9.91
C LYS A 172 13.83 -4.73 8.93
N ASP A 173 14.86 -3.90 9.14
CA ASP A 173 15.16 -2.75 8.30
C ASP A 173 15.70 -3.18 6.93
N ASP A 174 16.57 -4.19 6.89
CA ASP A 174 17.05 -4.76 5.63
C ASP A 174 15.90 -5.35 4.82
N SER A 175 14.98 -6.03 5.49
CA SER A 175 13.79 -6.61 4.86
C SER A 175 12.89 -5.54 4.23
N ARG A 176 12.66 -4.41 4.93
CA ARG A 176 11.92 -3.26 4.37
C ARG A 176 12.65 -2.66 3.17
N GLN A 177 13.96 -2.49 3.26
CA GLN A 177 14.76 -1.93 2.16
C GLN A 177 14.76 -2.85 0.93
N GLN A 178 14.90 -4.16 1.11
CA GLN A 178 14.85 -5.12 0.00
C GLN A 178 13.48 -5.14 -0.67
N LEU A 179 12.39 -5.13 0.10
CA LEU A 179 11.04 -5.01 -0.46
C LEU A 179 10.87 -3.74 -1.30
N LEU A 180 11.31 -2.60 -0.78
CA LEU A 180 11.28 -1.34 -1.49
C LEU A 180 12.09 -1.40 -2.80
N ARG A 181 13.28 -2.02 -2.80
CA ARG A 181 14.11 -2.20 -4.00
C ARG A 181 13.41 -3.04 -5.06
N ILE A 182 12.84 -4.18 -4.68
CA ILE A 182 12.12 -5.07 -5.61
C ILE A 182 10.96 -4.31 -6.25
N LEU A 183 10.08 -3.69 -5.45
CA LEU A 183 8.91 -2.97 -5.98
C LEU A 183 9.30 -1.79 -6.89
N ARG A 184 10.41 -1.10 -6.60
CA ARG A 184 10.94 -0.01 -7.45
C ARG A 184 11.47 -0.50 -8.80
N SER A 185 12.00 -1.73 -8.87
CA SER A 185 12.51 -2.29 -10.12
C SER A 185 11.42 -2.76 -11.09
N LEU A 186 10.20 -2.95 -10.61
CA LEU A 186 9.07 -3.36 -11.43
C LEU A 186 8.71 -2.28 -12.47
N PRO A 187 8.00 -2.64 -13.56
CA PRO A 187 7.53 -1.67 -14.56
C PRO A 187 6.70 -0.53 -13.97
N TYR A 188 5.92 -0.84 -12.93
CA TYR A 188 5.09 0.11 -12.18
C TYR A 188 5.82 0.72 -10.98
N GLY A 189 7.12 0.48 -10.82
CA GLY A 189 7.92 1.04 -9.75
C GLY A 189 7.83 2.56 -9.71
N ASN A 190 7.75 3.11 -8.49
CA ASN A 190 7.56 4.54 -8.24
C ASN A 190 6.24 5.14 -8.78
N SER A 191 5.24 4.32 -9.09
CA SER A 191 3.93 4.83 -9.50
C SER A 191 3.14 5.38 -8.32
N VAL A 192 2.32 6.39 -8.60
CA VAL A 192 1.19 6.77 -7.77
C VAL A 192 -0.08 6.21 -8.44
N PHE A 193 -0.89 5.48 -7.67
CA PHE A 193 -2.06 4.78 -8.19
C PHE A 193 -3.35 5.53 -7.88
N PHE A 194 -4.24 5.60 -8.87
CA PHE A 194 -5.53 6.27 -8.78
C PHE A 194 -6.64 5.32 -9.25
N SER A 195 -7.67 5.12 -8.43
CA SER A 195 -8.89 4.45 -8.85
C SER A 195 -9.73 5.43 -9.67
N VAL A 196 -9.94 5.13 -10.95
CA VAL A 196 -10.66 6.01 -11.87
C VAL A 196 -11.84 5.28 -12.51
N ARG A 197 -12.93 6.02 -12.74
CA ARG A 197 -14.08 5.54 -13.51
C ARG A 197 -13.95 6.04 -14.94
N LYS A 198 -14.15 5.13 -15.90
CA LYS A 198 -14.13 5.47 -17.32
C LYS A 198 -15.47 6.09 -17.72
N ILE A 199 -15.43 7.18 -18.50
CA ILE A 199 -16.63 7.89 -18.98
C ILE A 199 -16.95 7.49 -20.43
N GLU A 200 -15.95 7.37 -21.30
CA GLU A 200 -16.11 6.97 -22.70
C GLU A 200 -15.08 5.90 -23.11
N ASP A 201 -15.55 4.81 -23.71
CA ASP A 201 -14.72 3.75 -24.32
C ASP A 201 -15.20 3.43 -25.73
N PRO A 202 -14.71 4.12 -26.77
CA PRO A 202 -15.13 3.85 -28.14
C PRO A 202 -14.86 2.41 -28.60
N ILE A 203 -13.89 1.72 -27.98
CA ILE A 203 -13.42 0.39 -28.37
C ILE A 203 -13.94 -0.70 -27.42
N GLY A 204 -14.36 -0.34 -26.20
CA GLY A 204 -14.93 -1.26 -25.21
C GLY A 204 -13.94 -2.25 -24.57
N LEU A 205 -12.64 -1.97 -24.62
CA LEU A 205 -11.59 -2.89 -24.17
C LEU A 205 -11.29 -2.81 -22.67
N LEU A 206 -11.67 -1.73 -21.99
CA LEU A 206 -11.34 -1.52 -20.58
C LEU A 206 -12.59 -1.64 -19.69
N PRO A 207 -12.46 -2.22 -18.48
CA PRO A 207 -13.56 -2.26 -17.54
C PRO A 207 -13.94 -0.85 -17.06
N GLY A 208 -15.17 -0.70 -16.55
CA GLY A 208 -15.70 0.62 -16.12
C GLY A 208 -14.95 1.27 -14.95
N ARG A 209 -14.18 0.50 -14.19
CA ARG A 209 -13.22 0.98 -13.18
C ARG A 209 -11.85 0.38 -13.46
N ILE A 210 -10.83 1.24 -13.46
CA ILE A 210 -9.43 0.84 -13.62
C ILE A 210 -8.57 1.51 -12.55
N ILE A 211 -7.39 0.94 -12.31
CA ILE A 211 -6.34 1.58 -11.53
C ILE A 211 -5.34 2.20 -12.51
N LEU A 212 -5.20 3.52 -12.46
CA LEU A 212 -4.21 4.27 -13.23
C LEU A 212 -2.95 4.46 -12.38
N GLY A 213 -1.84 3.87 -12.79
CA GLY A 213 -0.52 4.14 -12.21
C GLY A 213 0.21 5.19 -13.04
N ILE A 214 0.65 6.28 -12.40
CA ILE A 214 1.42 7.34 -13.05
C ILE A 214 2.84 7.33 -12.49
N ASN A 215 3.85 7.18 -13.34
CA ASN A 215 5.25 7.28 -12.95
C ASN A 215 6.08 8.05 -13.99
N LYS A 216 7.40 8.09 -13.81
CA LYS A 216 8.30 8.82 -14.72
C LYS A 216 8.33 8.30 -16.17
N ARG A 217 7.84 7.08 -16.40
CA ARG A 217 7.81 6.42 -17.72
C ARG A 217 6.53 6.76 -18.50
N GLY A 218 5.50 7.25 -17.82
CA GLY A 218 4.16 7.47 -18.35
C GLY A 218 3.10 7.25 -17.29
#